data_AF-A0A6N8R2P6-F1
#
_entry.id   AF-A0A6N8R2P6-F1
#
_cell.length_a   1.000
_cell.length_b   1.000
_cell.length_c   1.000
_cell.angle_alpha   90.00
_cell.angle_beta   90.00
_cell.angle_gamma   90.00
#
_symmetry.space_group_name_H-M   'P 1'
#
loop_
_entity.id
_entity.type
_entity.pdbx_description
1 polymer ?
#
loop_
_entity_poly.entity_id
_entity_poly.type
_entity_poly.pdbx_seq_one_letter_code
_entity_poly.pdbx_strand_id
1 'polypeptide(L)' 'MKRKVLAMLVPALLVAGAANAAEIYNKDGNKVDFYGKMVGERIWSNTDDNNSENEDTSYARFGVKGET' A
#
# COMPACT_ATOMS: atom_id res chain seq x y z
N MET A 1 7.47 -35.73 14.32
CA MET A 1 6.49 -34.64 14.12
C MET A 1 7.14 -33.28 13.83
N LYS A 2 8.21 -32.86 14.51
CA LYS A 2 8.85 -31.53 14.34
C LYS A 2 9.36 -31.22 12.91
N ARG A 3 9.89 -32.22 12.19
CA ARG A 3 10.39 -32.05 10.80
C ARG A 3 9.30 -31.82 9.75
N LYS A 4 8.09 -32.38 9.96
CA LYS A 4 6.95 -32.18 9.04
C LYS A 4 6.40 -30.75 9.12
N VAL A 5 6.37 -30.18 10.33
CA VAL A 5 5.98 -28.78 10.55
C VAL A 5 7.03 -27.85 9.92
N LEU A 6 8.32 -28.12 10.10
CA LEU A 6 9.38 -27.33 9.47
C LEU A 6 9.34 -27.39 7.94
N ALA A 7 9.06 -28.57 7.36
CA ALA A 7 8.93 -28.74 5.92
C ALA A 7 7.71 -28.02 5.31
N MET A 8 6.66 -27.77 6.08
CA MET A 8 5.51 -26.96 5.65
C MET A 8 5.72 -25.45 5.88
N LEU A 9 6.53 -25.09 6.89
CA LEU A 9 6.88 -23.70 7.18
C LEU A 9 7.72 -23.07 6.06
N VAL A 10 8.64 -23.82 5.46
CA VAL A 10 9.54 -23.28 4.43
C VAL A 10 8.77 -22.82 3.17
N PRO A 11 7.87 -23.64 2.57
CA PRO A 11 7.03 -23.19 1.46
C PRO A 11 6.07 -22.05 1.87
N ALA A 12 5.49 -22.11 3.07
CA ALA A 12 4.58 -21.08 3.54
C ALA A 12 5.27 -19.71 3.69
N LEU A 13 6.52 -19.69 4.17
CA LEU A 13 7.33 -18.47 4.27
C LEU A 13 7.76 -17.94 2.90
N LEU A 14 8.06 -18.83 1.94
CA LEU A 14 8.40 -18.44 0.56
C LEU A 14 7.21 -17.80 -0.17
N VAL A 15 5.98 -18.29 0.06
CA VAL A 15 4.77 -17.75 -0.56
C VAL A 15 4.35 -16.41 0.08
N ALA A 16 4.63 -16.21 1.37
CA ALA A 16 4.31 -14.97 2.07
C ALA A 16 5.18 -13.76 1.68
N GLY A 17 6.28 -13.97 0.95
CA GLY A 17 7.25 -12.91 0.59
C GLY A 17 7.01 -12.23 -0.77
N ALA A 18 6.13 -12.76 -1.61
CA ALA A 18 5.78 -12.13 -2.88
C ALA A 18 4.73 -11.03 -2.66
N ALA A 19 5.13 -9.93 -2.03
CA ALA A 19 4.42 -8.68 -2.23
C ALA A 19 4.54 -8.35 -3.72
N ASN A 20 3.49 -8.63 -4.48
CA ASN A 20 3.37 -8.19 -5.87
C ASN A 20 3.27 -6.67 -5.88
N ALA A 21 4.37 -5.98 -5.59
CA ALA A 21 4.52 -4.59 -5.97
C ALA A 21 4.35 -4.58 -7.49
N ALA A 22 3.51 -3.69 -8.01
CA ALA A 22 3.38 -3.49 -9.44
C ALA A 22 4.74 -3.00 -9.97
N GLU A 23 5.56 -3.93 -10.44
CA GLU A 23 6.90 -3.65 -10.95
C GLU A 23 6.75 -2.85 -12.24
N ILE A 24 7.07 -1.56 -12.17
CA ILE A 24 6.95 -0.65 -13.32
C ILE A 24 8.20 -0.74 -14.20
N TYR A 25 9.37 -0.98 -13.59
CA TYR A 25 10.62 -1.15 -14.29
C TYR A 25 11.65 -1.92 -13.44
N ASN A 26 12.29 -2.93 -14.03
CA ASN A 26 13.45 -3.62 -13.46
C ASN A 26 14.39 -4.08 -14.57
N LYS A 27 15.61 -3.53 -14.61
CA LYS A 27 16.65 -3.93 -15.56
C LYS A 27 18.03 -3.83 -14.93
N ASP A 28 18.83 -4.89 -15.05
CA ASP A 28 20.24 -4.95 -14.61
C ASP A 28 20.43 -4.55 -13.13
N GLY A 29 19.46 -4.88 -12.26
CA GLY A 29 19.48 -4.51 -10.85
C GLY A 29 18.86 -3.14 -10.55
N ASN A 30 18.64 -2.30 -11.56
CA ASN A 30 17.98 -1.00 -11.40
C ASN A 30 16.46 -1.16 -11.40
N LYS A 31 15.81 -0.78 -10.31
CA LYS A 31 14.36 -0.87 -10.14
C LYS A 31 13.73 0.50 -9.98
N VAL A 32 12.53 0.67 -10.51
CA VAL A 32 11.68 1.83 -10.25
C VAL A 32 10.31 1.36 -9.78
N ASP A 33 10.00 1.65 -8.53
CA ASP A 33 8.71 1.39 -7.92
C ASP A 33 7.87 2.66 -7.95
N PHE A 34 6.63 2.55 -8.42
CA PHE A 34 5.63 3.60 -8.27
C PHE A 34 4.65 3.21 -7.18
N TYR A 35 4.41 4.10 -6.24
CA TYR A 35 3.52 3.85 -5.12
C TYR A 35 2.66 5.07 -4.83
N GLY A 36 1.54 4.84 -4.17
CA GLY A 36 0.65 5.91 -3.78
C GLY A 36 -0.48 5.44 -2.87
N LYS A 37 -1.20 6.42 -2.32
CA LYS A 37 -2.38 6.22 -1.46
C LYS A 37 -3.45 7.20 -1.91
N MET A 38 -4.68 6.71 -2.01
CA MET A 38 -5.87 7.53 -2.18
C MET A 38 -6.76 7.37 -0.94
N VAL A 39 -7.29 8.47 -0.42
CA VAL A 39 -8.18 8.49 0.75
C VAL A 39 -9.39 9.34 0.41
N GLY A 40 -10.57 8.72 0.46
CA GLY A 40 -11.83 9.45 0.50
C GLY A 40 -12.04 9.94 1.93
N GLU A 41 -12.16 11.25 2.12
CA GLU A 41 -12.35 11.88 3.42
C GLU A 41 -13.45 12.95 3.34
N ARG A 42 -14.37 12.93 4.29
CA ARG A 42 -15.43 13.91 4.41
C ARG A 42 -15.51 14.35 5.86
N ILE A 43 -15.39 15.65 6.09
CA ILE A 43 -15.60 16.25 7.40
C ILE A 43 -17.11 16.56 7.54
N TRP A 44 -17.69 16.09 8.63
CA TRP A 44 -19.04 16.47 9.06
C TRP A 44 -18.95 17.30 10.33
N SER A 45 -19.45 18.53 10.26
CA SER A 45 -19.50 19.50 11.35
C SER A 45 -20.94 19.93 11.59
N ASN A 46 -21.33 20.04 12.86
CA ASN A 46 -22.67 20.42 13.30
C ASN A 46 -22.72 21.84 13.87
N THR A 47 -21.74 22.69 13.54
CA THR A 47 -21.56 24.02 14.16
C THR A 47 -22.65 25.02 13.78
N ASP A 48 -23.27 24.90 12.59
CA ASP A 48 -24.32 25.84 12.12
C ASP A 48 -25.49 25.15 11.41
N ASP A 49 -26.67 25.77 11.47
CA ASP A 49 -27.94 25.27 10.89
C ASP A 49 -27.87 25.01 9.37
N ASN A 50 -26.91 25.62 8.67
CA ASN A 50 -26.74 25.50 7.23
C ASN A 50 -25.72 24.44 6.81
N ASN A 51 -25.10 23.73 7.76
CA ASN A 51 -24.18 22.62 7.48
C ASN A 51 -22.99 23.04 6.58
N SER A 52 -22.66 24.34 6.56
CA SER A 52 -21.73 24.98 5.60
C SER A 52 -20.27 24.63 5.85
N GLU A 53 -19.96 24.06 7.00
CA GLU A 53 -18.62 23.60 7.38
C GLU A 53 -18.36 22.13 6.95
N ASN A 54 -19.34 21.46 6.35
CA ASN A 54 -19.13 20.11 5.81
C ASN A 54 -18.32 20.16 4.52
N GLU A 55 -17.11 19.61 4.56
CA GLU A 55 -16.18 19.66 3.45
C GLU A 55 -15.74 18.26 3.02
N ASP A 56 -15.49 18.10 1.72
CA ASP A 56 -14.76 16.95 1.20
C ASP A 56 -13.27 17.28 1.22
N THR A 57 -12.51 16.51 2.00
CA THR A 57 -11.06 16.69 2.16
C THR A 57 -10.30 15.50 1.59
N SER A 58 -10.93 14.74 0.69
CA SER A 58 -10.31 13.60 0.01
C SER A 58 -8.98 13.98 -0.62
N TYR A 59 -7.98 13.11 -0.46
CA TYR A 59 -6.63 13.38 -0.95
C TYR A 59 -5.98 12.14 -1.56
N ALA A 60 -5.03 12.39 -2.46
CA ALA A 60 -4.17 11.37 -3.02
C ALA A 60 -2.70 11.79 -2.88
N ARG A 61 -1.83 10.80 -2.68
CA ARG A 61 -0.37 10.98 -2.63
C ARG A 61 0.28 9.92 -3.49
N PHE A 62 1.28 10.31 -4.28
CA PHE A 62 2.03 9.42 -5.14
C PHE A 62 3.52 9.66 -4.95
N GLY A 63 4.31 8.63 -5.23
CA GLY A 63 5.76 8.65 -5.11
C GLY A 63 6.40 7.64 -6.04
N VAL A 64 7.67 7.88 -6.33
CA VAL A 64 8.55 6.98 -7.08
C VAL A 64 9.73 6.64 -6.19
N LYS A 65 10.15 5.38 -6.18
CA LYS A 65 11.37 4.93 -5.51
C LYS A 65 12.28 4.25 -6.54
N GLY A 66 13.49 4.76 -6.68
CA GLY A 66 14.55 4.11 -7.44
C GLY A 66 15.47 3.30 -6.53
N GLU A 67 15.92 2.13 -6.98
CA GLU A 67 16.97 1.32 -6.36
C GLU A 67 18.02 0.99 -7.44
N THR A 68 19.31 1.06 -7.08
CA THR A 68 20.47 0.75 -7.93
C THR A 68 21.39 -0.23 -7.22
#